data_AF-A0A482TN74-F1
#
_entry.id   AF-A0A482TN74-F1
#
_cell.length_a   1.000
_cell.length_b   1.000
_cell.length_c   1.000
_cell.angle_alpha   90.00
_cell.angle_beta   90.00
_cell.angle_gamma   90.00
#
_symmetry.space_group_name_H-M   'P 1'
#
loop_
_entity.id
_entity.type
_entity.pdbx_description
1 polymer ?
#
loop_
_entity_poly.entity_id
_entity_poly.type
_entity_poly.pdbx_seq_one_letter_code
_entity_poly.pdbx_strand_id
1 'polypeptide(L)'
;MNCTYCDDELVVFAVPDDLREFAPDGETASLCTTCLRLDVPAADAEIDEETDFTAVSDAFPSGRGGIVFALFVGKLDSLALNRSAIEELAVEAERAGADPFLALDRLGDDPTVDPHFDFERRRRQIESFLS
;
A
#
# COMPACT_ATOMS: atom_id res chain seq x y z
N MET A 1 -0.73 4.57 16.86
CA MET A 1 -0.59 5.98 16.40
C MET A 1 -1.63 6.23 15.34
N ASN A 2 -2.02 7.49 15.13
CA ASN A 2 -3.14 7.81 14.26
C ASN A 2 -2.69 8.64 13.06
N CYS A 3 -3.37 8.44 11.94
CA CYS A 3 -3.17 9.18 10.72
C CYS A 3 -3.45 10.67 10.93
N THR A 4 -2.51 11.55 10.58
CA THR A 4 -2.66 13.00 10.75
C THR A 4 -3.71 13.63 9.83
N TYR A 5 -4.31 12.85 8.93
CA TYR A 5 -5.28 13.31 7.94
C TYR A 5 -6.72 12.89 8.23
N CYS A 6 -6.93 11.74 8.89
CA CYS A 6 -8.26 11.20 9.19
C CYS A 6 -8.41 10.67 10.63
N ASP A 7 -7.36 10.76 11.45
CA ASP A 7 -7.31 10.30 12.84
C ASP A 7 -7.50 8.78 13.07
N ASP A 8 -7.62 7.97 12.02
CA ASP A 8 -7.69 6.50 12.09
C ASP A 8 -6.32 5.83 12.29
N GLU A 9 -6.34 4.53 12.56
CA GLU A 9 -5.15 3.75 12.90
C GLU A 9 -4.15 3.63 11.72
N LEU A 10 -2.88 3.42 12.07
CA LEU A 10 -1.77 3.22 11.15
C LEU A 10 -1.18 1.83 11.35
N VAL A 11 -0.96 1.12 10.26
CA VAL A 11 -0.09 -0.07 10.21
C VAL A 11 1.31 0.40 9.89
N VAL A 12 2.28 0.11 10.75
CA VAL A 12 3.70 0.44 10.55
C VAL A 12 4.47 -0.82 10.20
N PHE A 13 5.37 -0.73 9.23
CA PHE A 13 6.12 -1.88 8.73
C PHE A 13 7.54 -1.54 8.32
N ALA A 14 8.41 -2.52 8.45
CA ALA A 14 9.76 -2.48 7.89
C ALA A 14 9.70 -2.67 6.37
N VAL A 15 10.48 -1.88 5.65
CA VAL A 15 10.60 -1.97 4.20
C VAL A 15 11.88 -2.74 3.84
N PRO A 16 11.76 -3.88 3.13
CA PRO A 16 12.90 -4.63 2.63
C PRO A 16 13.87 -3.77 1.83
N ASP A 17 15.18 -4.05 1.92
CA ASP A 17 16.26 -3.27 1.29
C ASP A 17 16.01 -2.95 -0.19
N ASP A 18 15.47 -3.92 -0.93
CA ASP A 18 15.20 -3.83 -2.36
C ASP A 18 13.91 -3.08 -2.72
N LEU A 19 13.08 -2.73 -1.72
CA LEU A 19 11.85 -1.97 -1.91
C LEU A 19 11.95 -0.53 -1.35
N ARG A 20 13.07 -0.17 -0.72
CA ARG A 20 13.25 1.11 -0.03
C ARG A 20 13.10 2.32 -0.94
N GLU A 21 13.45 2.19 -2.22
CA GLU A 21 13.28 3.28 -3.18
C GLU A 21 11.81 3.65 -3.43
N PHE A 22 10.88 2.74 -3.14
CA PHE A 22 9.44 2.98 -3.24
C PHE A 22 8.85 3.55 -1.95
N ALA A 23 9.55 3.44 -0.82
CA ALA A 23 9.06 3.95 0.46
C ALA A 23 9.30 5.47 0.62
N PRO A 24 8.50 6.15 1.47
CA PRO A 24 8.68 7.59 1.73
C PRO A 24 10.05 7.94 2.36
N ASP A 25 10.54 7.12 3.31
CA ASP A 25 11.80 7.35 4.05
C ASP A 25 12.75 6.14 4.02
N GLY A 26 12.58 5.27 3.03
CA GLY A 26 13.46 4.13 2.80
C GLY A 26 13.20 2.94 3.73
N GLU A 27 13.55 3.02 5.01
CA GLU A 27 13.63 1.86 5.90
C GLU A 27 12.28 1.42 6.49
N THR A 28 11.38 2.38 6.69
CA THR A 28 10.10 2.16 7.35
C THR A 28 9.01 2.95 6.65
N ALA A 29 7.78 2.46 6.75
CA ALA A 29 6.61 3.14 6.25
C ALA A 29 5.41 2.88 7.16
N SER A 30 4.44 3.78 7.08
CA SER A 30 3.13 3.62 7.70
C SER A 30 2.05 3.70 6.64
N LEU A 31 1.02 2.87 6.76
CA LEU A 31 -0.18 2.91 5.92
C LEU A 31 -1.40 3.13 6.81
N CYS A 32 -2.21 4.13 6.49
CA CYS A 32 -3.49 4.32 7.16
C CYS A 32 -4.48 3.23 6.78
N THR A 33 -5.15 2.65 7.79
CA THR A 33 -6.14 1.58 7.62
C THR A 33 -7.36 2.01 6.83
N THR A 34 -7.71 3.31 6.88
CA THR A 34 -8.90 3.85 6.22
C THR A 34 -8.57 4.63 4.95
N CYS A 35 -7.76 5.70 5.03
CA CYS A 35 -7.52 6.56 3.88
C CYS A 35 -6.40 6.11 2.93
N LEU A 36 -5.78 4.96 3.23
CA LEU A 36 -4.71 4.32 2.45
C LEU A 36 -3.52 5.24 2.15
N ARG A 37 -3.31 6.27 2.97
CA ARG A 37 -2.14 7.15 2.83
C ARG A 37 -0.91 6.42 3.34
N LEU A 38 0.09 6.35 2.48
CA LEU A 38 1.44 5.87 2.80
C LEU A 38 2.30 7.06 3.22
N ASP A 39 2.92 6.99 4.40
CA ASP A 39 3.73 8.08 4.96
C ASP A 39 4.89 7.56 5.83
N VAL A 40 5.77 8.47 6.25
CA VAL A 40 6.83 8.19 7.23
C VAL A 40 6.18 7.97 8.61
N PRO A 41 6.48 6.85 9.31
CA PRO A 41 5.99 6.66 10.67
C PRO A 41 6.63 7.67 11.64
N ALA A 42 6.04 7.84 12.83
CA ALA A 42 6.68 8.62 13.87
C ALA A 42 8.01 7.95 14.32
N ALA A 43 8.96 8.74 14.80
CA ALA A 43 10.31 8.26 15.14
C ALA A 43 10.34 7.21 16.28
N ASP A 44 9.29 7.15 17.10
CA ASP A 44 9.10 6.22 18.22
C ASP A 44 8.10 5.10 17.89
N ALA A 45 7.74 4.93 16.62
CA ALA A 45 6.86 3.88 16.17
C ALA A 45 7.43 2.48 16.45
N GLU A 46 6.61 1.63 17.06
CA GLU A 46 6.91 0.20 17.15
C GLU A 46 6.67 -0.46 15.79
N ILE A 47 7.63 -1.30 15.38
CA ILE A 47 7.57 -2.05 14.13
C ILE A 47 7.49 -3.53 14.52
N ASP A 48 6.40 -4.17 14.14
CA ASP A 48 6.24 -5.60 14.33
C ASP A 48 7.16 -6.37 13.38
N GLU A 49 7.74 -7.48 13.86
CA GLU A 49 8.57 -8.38 13.04
C GLU A 49 7.76 -8.97 11.87
N GLU A 50 6.46 -9.22 12.10
CA GLU A 50 5.50 -9.63 11.10
C GLU A 50 4.34 -8.64 11.06
N THR A 51 4.31 -7.80 10.03
CA THR A 51 3.23 -6.84 9.83
C THR A 51 1.92 -7.54 9.48
N ASP A 52 0.88 -7.27 10.26
CA ASP A 52 -0.49 -7.72 9.98
C ASP A 52 -1.27 -6.66 9.21
N PHE A 53 -1.39 -6.86 7.89
CA PHE A 53 -2.18 -5.99 7.03
C PHE A 53 -3.69 -6.26 7.06
N THR A 54 -4.15 -7.30 7.78
CA THR A 54 -5.60 -7.52 7.96
C THR A 54 -6.24 -6.40 8.78
N ALA A 55 -5.44 -5.66 9.55
CA ALA A 55 -5.86 -4.42 10.19
C ALA A 55 -6.27 -3.32 9.19
N VAL A 56 -5.78 -3.37 7.95
CA VAL A 56 -6.24 -2.48 6.86
C VAL A 56 -7.47 -3.09 6.17
N SER A 57 -7.34 -4.32 5.69
CA SER A 57 -8.41 -5.04 5.00
C SER A 57 -8.03 -6.51 4.79
N ASP A 58 -9.01 -7.42 4.81
CA ASP A 58 -8.86 -8.83 4.42
C ASP A 58 -8.41 -9.01 2.95
N ALA A 59 -8.46 -7.94 2.15
CA ALA A 59 -7.96 -7.92 0.78
C ALA A 59 -6.42 -7.96 0.70
N PHE A 60 -5.72 -7.56 1.77
CA PHE A 60 -4.26 -7.48 1.76
C PHE A 60 -3.61 -8.86 1.74
N PRO A 61 -2.59 -9.07 0.88
CA PRO A 61 -1.74 -10.25 0.97
C PRO A 61 -0.94 -10.27 2.28
N SER A 62 -0.53 -11.46 2.73
CA SER A 62 0.33 -11.63 3.90
C SER A 62 1.83 -11.50 3.57
N GLY A 63 2.65 -11.21 4.58
CA GLY A 63 4.12 -11.24 4.48
C GLY A 63 4.66 -10.23 3.45
N ARG A 64 5.66 -10.63 2.67
CA ARG A 64 6.30 -9.75 1.68
C ARG A 64 5.31 -9.21 0.64
N GLY A 65 4.34 -10.01 0.21
CA GLY A 65 3.31 -9.56 -0.73
C GLY A 65 2.48 -8.41 -0.17
N GLY A 66 2.20 -8.41 1.14
CA GLY A 66 1.50 -7.32 1.82
C GLY A 66 2.30 -6.02 1.83
N ILE A 67 3.61 -6.11 2.11
CA ILE A 67 4.51 -4.94 2.07
C ILE A 67 4.57 -4.34 0.66
N VAL A 68 4.77 -5.17 -0.36
CA VAL A 68 4.80 -4.71 -1.76
C VAL A 68 3.46 -4.08 -2.14
N PHE A 69 2.34 -4.70 -1.76
CA PHE A 69 1.01 -4.19 -2.05
C PHE A 69 0.70 -2.87 -1.33
N ALA A 70 1.14 -2.69 -0.08
CA ALA A 70 1.03 -1.43 0.64
C ALA A 70 1.77 -0.28 -0.06
N LEU A 71 3.01 -0.55 -0.54
CA LEU A 71 3.78 0.40 -1.33
C LEU A 71 3.08 0.70 -2.67
N PHE A 72 2.56 -0.33 -3.34
CA PHE A 72 1.82 -0.20 -4.60
C PHE A 72 0.61 0.72 -4.44
N VAL A 73 -0.24 0.48 -3.43
CA VAL A 73 -1.41 1.31 -3.11
C VAL A 73 -0.98 2.75 -2.82
N GLY A 74 0.08 2.94 -2.04
CA GLY A 74 0.62 4.26 -1.72
C GLY A 74 1.10 5.08 -2.92
N LYS A 75 1.37 4.45 -4.07
CA LYS A 75 1.76 5.13 -5.31
C LYS A 75 0.58 5.53 -6.21
N LEU A 76 -0.63 5.06 -5.91
CA LEU A 76 -1.80 5.27 -6.77
C LEU A 76 -2.38 6.68 -6.68
N ASP A 77 -2.00 7.46 -5.68
CA ASP A 77 -2.37 8.87 -5.54
C ASP A 77 -1.97 9.69 -6.79
N SER A 78 -0.83 9.35 -7.41
CA SER A 78 -0.28 10.00 -8.59
C SER A 78 0.34 9.04 -9.62
N LEU A 79 -0.50 8.39 -10.43
CA LEU A 79 -0.08 7.56 -11.57
C LEU A 79 0.93 8.23 -12.52
N ALA A 80 0.80 9.55 -12.75
CA ALA A 80 1.67 10.26 -13.68
C ALA A 80 3.11 10.35 -13.17
N LEU A 81 3.30 10.47 -11.85
CA LEU A 81 4.61 10.55 -11.22
C LEU A 81 5.18 9.17 -10.91
N ASN A 82 4.31 8.21 -10.60
CA ASN A 82 4.71 6.93 -10.05
C ASN A 82 4.60 5.75 -11.03
N ARG A 83 4.39 6.00 -12.33
CA ARG A 83 4.11 4.93 -13.30
C ARG A 83 5.11 3.77 -13.25
N SER A 84 6.40 4.06 -13.33
CA SER A 84 7.44 3.02 -13.33
C SER A 84 7.46 2.25 -12.00
N ALA A 85 7.28 2.94 -10.88
CA ALA A 85 7.18 2.29 -9.56
C ALA A 85 5.96 1.37 -9.47
N ILE A 86 4.81 1.78 -10.01
CA ILE A 86 3.58 0.98 -10.03
C ILE A 86 3.77 -0.28 -10.87
N GLU A 87 4.38 -0.17 -12.05
CA GLU A 87 4.72 -1.31 -12.92
C GLU A 87 5.65 -2.30 -12.22
N GLU A 88 6.70 -1.80 -11.57
CA GLU A 88 7.69 -2.63 -10.87
C GLU A 88 7.10 -3.32 -9.63
N LEU A 89 6.36 -2.59 -8.80
CA LEU A 89 5.70 -3.14 -7.61
C LEU A 89 4.64 -4.18 -7.97
N ALA A 90 3.93 -4.03 -9.09
CA ALA A 90 3.01 -5.06 -9.57
C ALA A 90 3.74 -6.38 -9.89
N VAL A 91 4.86 -6.29 -10.61
CA VAL A 91 5.70 -7.47 -10.91
C VAL A 91 6.28 -8.08 -9.63
N GLU A 92 6.73 -7.26 -8.68
CA GLU A 92 7.26 -7.74 -7.40
C GLU A 92 6.18 -8.40 -6.53
N ALA A 93 4.94 -7.93 -6.57
CA ALA A 93 3.82 -8.54 -5.86
C ALA A 93 3.55 -9.95 -6.41
N GLU A 94 3.54 -10.11 -7.73
CA GLU A 94 3.40 -11.42 -8.39
C GLU A 94 4.56 -12.37 -8.04
N ARG A 95 5.80 -11.86 -8.04
CA ARG A 95 6.98 -12.64 -7.61
C ARG A 95 6.89 -13.06 -6.15
N ALA A 96 6.28 -12.25 -5.30
CA ALA A 96 6.00 -12.57 -3.91
C ALA A 96 4.79 -13.50 -3.71
N GLY A 97 4.13 -13.93 -4.79
CA GLY A 97 3.00 -14.86 -4.76
C GLY A 97 1.64 -14.21 -4.49
N ALA A 98 1.56 -12.88 -4.58
CA ALA A 98 0.32 -12.13 -4.49
C ALA A 98 -0.21 -11.75 -5.88
N ASP A 99 -1.52 -11.61 -6.02
CA ASP A 99 -2.15 -11.01 -7.20
C ASP A 99 -2.53 -9.56 -6.85
N PRO A 100 -1.75 -8.55 -7.28
CA PRO A 100 -1.98 -7.17 -6.89
C PRO A 100 -3.29 -6.61 -7.45
N PHE A 101 -3.77 -7.11 -8.60
CA PHE A 101 -5.01 -6.64 -9.20
C PHE A 101 -6.22 -7.21 -8.49
N LEU A 102 -6.19 -8.50 -8.17
CA LEU A 102 -7.24 -9.13 -7.37
C LEU A 102 -7.31 -8.53 -5.95
N ALA A 103 -6.15 -8.23 -5.35
CA ALA A 103 -6.09 -7.55 -4.06
C ALA A 103 -6.66 -6.12 -4.16
N LEU A 104 -6.33 -5.38 -5.22
CA LEU A 104 -6.87 -4.04 -5.46
C LEU A 104 -8.39 -4.04 -5.70
N ASP A 105 -8.91 -5.00 -6.47
CA ASP A 105 -10.35 -5.16 -6.69
C ASP A 105 -11.09 -5.42 -5.37
N ARG A 106 -10.59 -6.36 -4.57
CA ARG A 106 -11.18 -6.66 -3.25
C ARG A 106 -11.10 -5.49 -2.29
N LEU A 107 -10.00 -4.73 -2.32
CA LEU A 107 -9.85 -3.53 -1.50
C LEU A 107 -10.85 -2.44 -1.90
N GLY A 108 -11.18 -2.33 -3.19
CA GLY A 108 -12.22 -1.40 -3.67
C GLY A 108 -13.64 -1.78 -3.25
N ASP A 109 -13.88 -3.06 -2.97
CA ASP A 109 -15.17 -3.55 -2.46
C ASP A 109 -15.28 -3.47 -0.93
N ASP A 110 -14.20 -3.13 -0.22
CA ASP A 110 -14.18 -3.05 1.24
C ASP A 110 -14.78 -1.72 1.73
N PRO A 111 -15.90 -1.73 2.47
CA PRO A 111 -16.55 -0.50 2.94
C PRO A 111 -15.83 0.18 4.10
N THR A 112 -14.78 -0.43 4.65
CA THR A 112 -14.00 0.15 5.76
C THR A 112 -12.90 1.10 5.29
N VAL A 113 -12.60 1.11 3.99
CA VAL A 113 -11.61 2.02 3.38
C VAL A 113 -12.31 3.21 2.71
N ASP A 114 -11.70 4.39 2.86
CA ASP A 114 -12.09 5.63 2.18
C ASP A 114 -10.84 6.33 1.64
N PRO A 115 -10.30 5.87 0.50
CA PRO A 115 -8.99 6.31 0.02
C PRO A 115 -8.95 7.82 -0.23
N HIS A 116 -7.84 8.47 0.13
CA HIS A 116 -7.65 9.91 -0.05
C HIS A 116 -7.54 10.37 -1.54
N PHE A 117 -7.70 9.44 -2.48
CA PHE A 117 -7.71 9.64 -3.92
C PHE A 117 -8.91 8.92 -4.54
N ASP A 118 -9.24 9.27 -5.79
CA ASP A 118 -10.32 8.62 -6.54
C ASP A 118 -9.93 7.18 -6.93
N PHE A 119 -10.14 6.24 -6.00
CA PHE A 119 -9.73 4.84 -6.11
C PHE A 119 -10.27 4.17 -7.36
N GLU A 120 -11.58 4.30 -7.59
CA GLU A 120 -12.25 3.71 -8.74
C GLU A 120 -11.70 4.23 -10.07
N ARG A 121 -11.35 5.51 -10.15
CA ARG A 121 -10.68 6.05 -11.33
C ARG A 121 -9.27 5.48 -11.48
N ARG A 122 -8.51 5.35 -10.41
CA ARG A 122 -7.14 4.80 -10.44
C ARG A 122 -7.14 3.34 -10.85
N ARG A 123 -8.04 2.53 -10.30
CA ARG A 123 -8.22 1.11 -10.65
C ARG A 123 -8.42 0.91 -12.16
N ARG A 124 -9.41 1.60 -12.75
CA ARG A 124 -9.67 1.57 -14.20
C ARG A 124 -8.47 2.04 -15.04
N GLN A 125 -7.73 3.02 -14.56
CA GLN A 125 -6.56 3.53 -15.25
C GLN A 125 -5.44 2.48 -15.29
N ILE A 126 -5.16 1.83 -14.17
CA ILE A 126 -4.14 0.78 -14.06
C ILE A 126 -4.50 -0.41 -14.96
N GLU A 127 -5.75 -0.88 -14.92
CA GLU A 127 -6.24 -1.96 -15.81
C GLU A 127 -5.98 -1.66 -17.28
N SER A 128 -6.13 -0.41 -17.71
CA SER A 128 -5.87 0.01 -19.10
C SER A 128 -4.38 0.18 -19.43
N PHE A 129 -3.51 0.40 -18.44
CA PHE A 129 -2.09 0.68 -18.65
C PHE A 129 -1.22 -0.58 -18.60
N LEU A 130 -1.66 -1.58 -17.84
CA LEU A 130 -0.94 -2.85 -17.63
C LEU A 130 -1.52 -4.02 -18.46
N SER A 131 -2.54 -3.76 -19.29
CA SER A 131 -3.10 -4.72 -20.27
C SER A 131 -2.25 -4.89 -21.52
#